data_AF-A0A343W036-F1
#
_entry.id   AF-A0A343W036-F1
#
_cell.length_a   1.000
_cell.length_b   1.000
_cell.length_c   1.000
_cell.angle_alpha   90.00
_cell.angle_beta   90.00
_cell.angle_gamma   90.00
#
_symmetry.space_group_name_H-M   'P 1'
#
loop_
_entity.id
_entity.type
_entity.pdbx_description
1 polymer ?
#
loop_
_entity_poly.entity_id
_entity_poly.type
_entity_poly.pdbx_seq_one_letter_code
_entity_poly.pdbx_strand_id
1 'polypeptide(L)'
;HTKNMKLSSGVKLEELASNTHGFVGADLAQLCTEAALACIREKMDLIDLEDEIIDKDVLESMCVTQDHFNMALGICNPSSLRETVVEVPNIKWDDIGGLEEVKNNLREMILYPIDHPEKFEKFGMSPSRGVLFYGPPGCGKTLLAKAVASECSANFVS
;
A
#
# COMPACT_ATOMS: atom_id res chain seq x y z
N HIS A 1 10.44 12.04 3.02
CA HIS A 1 10.02 12.67 4.29
C HIS A 1 10.99 12.42 5.45
N THR A 2 11.83 11.38 5.40
CA THR A 2 12.78 11.02 6.47
C THR A 2 14.12 11.75 6.48
N LYS A 3 14.39 12.70 5.56
CA LYS A 3 15.71 13.33 5.35
C LYS A 3 16.31 14.00 6.59
N ASN A 4 15.47 14.55 7.47
CA ASN A 4 15.90 15.24 8.69
C ASN A 4 15.61 14.41 9.95
N MET A 5 15.24 13.14 9.80
CA MET A 5 14.98 12.24 10.93
C MET A 5 16.25 11.45 11.24
N LYS A 6 16.57 11.34 12.54
CA LYS A 6 17.62 10.45 13.01
C LYS A 6 17.08 9.03 13.04
N LEU A 7 17.44 8.23 12.04
CA LEU A 7 17.00 6.84 11.91
C LEU A 7 18.04 5.89 12.52
N SER A 8 17.55 4.82 13.15
CA SER A 8 18.38 3.68 13.51
C SER A 8 18.82 2.91 12.24
N SER A 9 19.99 2.28 12.29
CA SER A 9 20.52 1.45 11.19
C SER A 9 19.64 0.23 10.86
N GLY A 10 18.73 -0.16 11.76
CA GLY A 10 17.77 -1.23 11.56
C GLY A 10 16.53 -0.84 10.73
N VAL A 11 16.37 0.44 10.37
CA VAL A 11 15.22 0.90 9.58
C VAL A 11 15.37 0.49 8.12
N LYS A 12 14.37 -0.22 7.60
CA LYS A 12 14.29 -0.68 6.20
C LYS A 12 13.26 0.15 5.45
N LEU A 13 13.72 1.19 4.76
CA LEU A 13 12.85 2.10 4.04
C LEU A 13 12.16 1.44 2.83
N GLU A 14 12.82 0.47 2.21
CA GLU A 14 12.29 -0.31 1.09
C GLU A 14 11.08 -1.14 1.52
N GLU A 15 11.14 -1.75 2.70
CA GLU A 15 10.02 -2.51 3.28
C GLU A 15 8.84 -1.59 3.60
N LEU A 16 9.11 -0.41 4.15
CA LEU A 16 8.08 0.61 4.37
C LEU A 16 7.44 1.06 3.06
N ALA A 17 8.23 1.29 2.02
CA ALA A 17 7.71 1.68 0.70
C ALA A 17 6.77 0.61 0.11
N SER A 18 7.13 -0.68 0.25
CA SER A 18 6.27 -1.79 -0.18
C SER A 18 4.97 -1.89 0.60
N ASN A 19 4.98 -1.53 1.89
CA ASN A 19 3.80 -1.61 2.77
C ASN A 19 2.92 -0.35 2.77
N THR A 20 3.38 0.75 2.17
CA THR A 20 2.62 2.03 2.09
C THR A 20 1.86 2.19 0.78
N HIS A 21 1.30 1.11 0.23
CA HIS A 21 0.53 1.19 -1.00
C HIS A 21 -0.68 2.13 -0.82
N GLY A 22 -0.89 3.04 -1.78
CA GLY A 22 -1.98 4.02 -1.72
C GLY A 22 -1.73 5.24 -0.82
N PHE A 23 -0.57 5.34 -0.16
CA PHE A 23 -0.18 6.55 0.57
C PHE A 23 0.25 7.65 -0.40
N VAL A 24 -0.22 8.88 -0.19
CA VAL A 24 0.30 10.07 -0.87
C VAL A 24 1.40 10.73 -0.04
N GLY A 25 2.08 11.74 -0.61
CA GLY A 25 3.14 12.47 0.08
C GLY A 25 2.72 13.05 1.44
N ALA A 26 1.46 13.47 1.58
CA ALA A 26 0.92 13.92 2.87
C ALA A 26 0.82 12.77 3.90
N ASP A 27 0.37 11.59 3.48
CA ASP A 27 0.27 10.42 4.35
C ASP A 27 1.65 9.92 4.78
N LEU A 28 2.63 9.92 3.85
CA LEU A 28 4.01 9.57 4.16
C LEU A 28 4.65 10.58 5.13
N ALA A 29 4.30 11.86 5.00
CA ALA A 29 4.72 12.88 5.96
C ALA A 29 4.11 12.64 7.35
N GLN A 30 2.82 12.30 7.40
CA GLN A 30 2.13 11.96 8.65
C GLN A 30 2.73 10.70 9.28
N LEU A 31 2.98 9.65 8.49
CA LEU A 31 3.62 8.42 8.95
C LEU A 31 4.98 8.69 9.61
N CYS A 32 5.81 9.52 8.96
CA CYS A 32 7.10 9.93 9.51
C CYS A 32 6.94 10.73 10.82
N THR A 33 5.90 11.56 10.91
CA THR A 33 5.62 12.39 12.09
C THR A 33 5.17 11.52 13.27
N GLU A 34 4.28 10.56 13.04
CA GLU A 34 3.82 9.61 14.07
C GLU A 34 4.96 8.71 14.56
N ALA A 35 5.82 8.23 13.66
CA ALA A 35 7.00 7.46 14.04
C ALA A 35 7.99 8.28 14.90
N ALA A 36 8.16 9.58 14.59
CA ALA A 36 8.96 10.48 15.40
C ALA A 36 8.33 10.73 16.78
N LEU A 37 7.01 10.93 16.84
CA LEU A 37 6.28 11.11 18.10
C LEU A 37 6.30 9.85 18.97
N ALA A 38 6.22 8.67 18.38
CA ALA A 38 6.36 7.41 19.10
C ALA A 38 7.73 7.31 19.79
N CYS A 39 8.81 7.67 19.07
CA CYS A 39 10.15 7.74 19.65
C CYS A 39 10.24 8.74 20.81
N ILE A 40 9.62 9.92 20.68
CA ILE A 40 9.63 10.94 21.74
C ILE A 40 8.86 10.43 22.97
N ARG A 41 7.70 9.79 22.77
CA ARG A 41 6.89 9.24 23.87
C ARG A 41 7.63 8.15 24.64
N GLU A 42 8.37 7.27 23.97
CA GLU A 42 9.17 6.24 24.63
C GLU A 42 10.26 6.84 25.54
N LYS A 43 10.83 7.97 25.15
CA LYS A 43 11.90 8.64 25.89
C LYS A 43 11.40 9.74 26.83
N MET A 44 10.09 9.97 26.91
CA MET A 44 9.50 11.05 27.71
C MET A 44 9.78 10.85 29.20
N ASP A 45 9.84 9.60 29.68
CA ASP A 45 10.15 9.27 31.08
C ASP A 45 11.61 9.61 31.47
N LEU A 46 12.49 9.81 30.47
CA LEU A 46 13.90 10.17 30.66
C LEU A 46 14.14 11.67 30.48
N ILE A 47 13.11 12.43 30.11
CA ILE A 47 13.18 13.88 29.89
C ILE A 47 12.52 14.55 31.09
N ASP A 48 13.31 15.27 31.87
CA ASP A 48 12.75 16.19 32.86
C ASP A 48 12.15 17.40 32.12
N LEU A 49 10.85 17.62 32.29
CA LEU A 49 10.12 18.71 31.64
C LEU A 49 10.27 20.04 32.40
N GLU A 50 10.80 20.01 33.62
CA GLU A 50 11.08 21.21 34.42
C GLU A 50 12.44 21.83 34.06
N ASP A 51 13.35 21.03 33.51
CA ASP A 51 14.65 21.49 33.03
C ASP A 51 14.56 22.07 31.60
N GLU A 52 15.17 23.24 31.39
CA GLU A 52 15.26 23.87 30.05
C GLU A 52 16.25 23.13 29.12
N ILE A 53 17.03 22.20 29.64
CA ILE A 53 18.12 21.53 28.92
C ILE A 53 17.92 20.02 28.99
N ILE A 54 17.75 19.40 27.81
CA ILE A 54 17.73 17.95 27.69
C ILE A 54 19.17 17.43 27.75
N ASP A 55 19.41 16.38 28.53
CA ASP A 55 20.72 15.73 28.60
C ASP A 55 21.17 15.29 27.21
N LYS A 56 22.45 15.56 26.91
CA LYS A 56 23.09 15.23 25.65
C LYS A 56 23.04 13.72 25.39
N ASP A 57 23.17 12.89 26.43
CA ASP A 57 23.12 11.43 26.28
C ASP A 57 21.72 10.96 25.87
N VAL A 58 20.67 11.60 26.39
CA VAL A 58 19.29 11.34 26.01
C VAL A 58 19.06 11.76 24.55
N LEU A 59 19.47 12.97 24.17
CA LEU A 59 19.44 13.46 22.78
C LEU A 59 20.20 12.55 21.81
N GLU A 60 21.36 12.03 22.21
CA GLU A 60 22.14 11.10 21.40
C GLU A 60 21.47 9.73 21.27
N SER A 61 20.70 9.30 22.27
CA SER A 61 19.92 8.05 22.22
C SER A 61 18.62 8.14 21.42
N MET A 62 18.09 9.35 21.18
CA MET A 62 16.86 9.57 20.42
C MET A 62 17.07 9.23 18.94
N CYS A 63 16.59 8.06 18.52
CA CYS A 63 16.55 7.65 17.12
C CYS A 63 15.28 6.87 16.81
N VAL A 64 14.74 7.07 15.62
CA VAL A 64 13.53 6.39 15.15
C VAL A 64 13.90 4.98 14.67
N THR A 65 13.28 3.96 15.25
CA THR A 65 13.50 2.54 14.92
C THR A 65 12.43 2.03 13.96
N GLN A 66 12.61 0.80 13.46
CA GLN A 66 11.61 0.13 12.62
C GLN A 66 10.28 -0.05 13.37
N ASP A 67 10.33 -0.34 14.67
CA ASP A 67 9.13 -0.56 15.48
C ASP A 67 8.27 0.69 15.60
N HIS A 68 8.88 1.88 15.64
CA HIS A 68 8.13 3.14 15.59
C HIS A 68 7.35 3.29 14.28
N PHE A 69 7.94 2.90 13.15
CA PHE A 69 7.24 2.91 11.86
C PHE A 69 6.14 1.84 11.80
N ASN A 70 6.38 0.64 12.32
CA ASN A 70 5.38 -0.42 12.38
C ASN A 70 4.16 0.01 13.22
N MET A 71 4.41 0.69 14.35
CA MET A 71 3.35 1.27 15.18
C MET A 71 2.59 2.37 14.42
N ALA A 72 3.31 3.27 13.75
CA ALA A 72 2.72 4.36 12.98
C ALA A 72 1.87 3.85 11.79
N LEU A 73 2.30 2.78 11.11
CA LEU A 73 1.53 2.13 10.05
C LEU A 73 0.19 1.57 10.55
N GLY A 74 0.12 1.13 11.81
CA GLY A 74 -1.12 0.63 12.42
C GLY A 74 -2.18 1.71 12.68
N ILE A 75 -1.78 3.00 12.70
CA ILE A 75 -2.67 4.14 12.99
C ILE A 75 -2.86 5.08 11.79
N CYS A 76 -1.90 5.11 10.86
CA CYS A 76 -1.99 5.94 9.67
C CYS A 76 -2.82 5.25 8.59
N ASN A 77 -3.94 5.88 8.21
CA ASN A 77 -4.75 5.46 7.08
C ASN A 77 -4.46 6.35 5.86
N PRO A 78 -4.22 5.76 4.67
CA PRO A 78 -3.96 6.52 3.45
C PRO A 78 -5.16 7.42 3.09
N SER A 79 -4.88 8.68 2.79
CA SER A 79 -5.92 9.65 2.44
C SER A 79 -6.50 9.42 1.05
N SER A 80 -5.74 8.81 0.12
CA SER A 80 -6.27 8.43 -1.20
C SER A 80 -7.36 7.35 -1.16
N LEU A 81 -7.45 6.55 -0.10
CA LEU A 81 -8.51 5.55 0.05
C LEU A 81 -9.76 6.12 0.76
N ARG A 82 -9.80 7.43 1.07
CA ARG A 82 -10.95 8.07 1.74
C ARG A 82 -12.05 8.56 0.79
N GLU A 83 -11.79 8.71 -0.51
CA GLU A 83 -12.81 9.15 -1.49
C GLU A 83 -13.42 8.02 -2.33
N THR A 84 -12.82 6.84 -2.33
CA THR A 84 -13.44 5.61 -2.85
C THR A 84 -12.91 4.45 -2.01
N VAL A 85 -13.80 3.54 -1.58
CA VAL A 85 -13.40 2.40 -0.76
C VAL A 85 -12.52 1.49 -1.61
N VAL A 86 -11.21 1.68 -1.51
CA VAL A 86 -10.25 0.78 -2.14
C VAL A 86 -10.24 -0.49 -1.31
N GLU A 87 -11.01 -1.47 -1.76
CA GLU A 87 -10.91 -2.82 -1.22
C GLU A 87 -9.73 -3.50 -1.90
N VAL A 88 -8.76 -4.01 -1.14
CA VAL A 88 -7.86 -5.04 -1.65
C VAL A 88 -8.69 -6.32 -1.69
N PRO A 89 -9.12 -6.80 -2.87
CA PRO A 89 -10.00 -7.95 -2.92
C PRO A 89 -9.17 -9.19 -2.57
N ASN A 90 -9.68 -10.02 -1.66
CA ASN A 90 -9.08 -11.32 -1.32
C ASN A 90 -9.80 -12.48 -2.04
N ILE A 91 -10.31 -12.21 -3.25
CA ILE A 91 -11.05 -13.19 -4.05
C ILE A 91 -10.12 -13.68 -5.16
N LYS A 92 -9.93 -14.99 -5.28
CA LYS A 92 -9.11 -15.61 -6.32
C LYS A 92 -9.98 -16.17 -7.44
N TRP A 93 -9.36 -16.55 -8.57
CA TRP A 93 -10.06 -17.21 -9.67
C TRP A 93 -10.79 -18.50 -9.27
N ASP A 94 -10.24 -19.22 -8.29
CA ASP A 94 -10.78 -20.49 -7.78
C ASP A 94 -12.05 -20.29 -6.93
N ASP A 95 -12.24 -19.10 -6.37
CA ASP A 95 -13.42 -18.76 -5.58
C ASP A 95 -14.66 -18.49 -6.47
N ILE A 96 -14.47 -18.38 -7.79
CA ILE A 96 -15.54 -18.13 -8.77
C ILE A 96 -15.86 -19.43 -9.50
N GLY A 97 -17.03 -20.01 -9.25
CA GLY A 97 -17.49 -21.19 -10.00
C GLY A 97 -17.86 -20.88 -11.45
N GLY A 98 -17.36 -21.68 -12.39
CA GLY A 98 -17.70 -21.59 -13.82
C GLY A 98 -17.08 -20.38 -14.54
N LEU A 99 -17.75 -19.91 -15.61
CA LEU A 99 -17.32 -18.74 -16.40
C LEU A 99 -15.91 -18.87 -17.01
N GLU A 100 -15.44 -20.09 -17.27
CA GLU A 100 -14.06 -20.35 -17.72
C GLU A 100 -13.67 -19.60 -18.99
N GLU A 101 -14.59 -19.46 -19.94
CA GLU A 101 -14.37 -18.66 -21.14
C GLU A 101 -14.12 -17.18 -20.80
N VAL A 102 -14.91 -16.61 -19.89
CA VAL A 102 -14.76 -15.22 -19.46
C VAL A 102 -13.46 -15.03 -18.66
N LYS A 103 -13.13 -15.97 -17.77
CA LYS A 103 -11.87 -15.96 -17.02
C LYS A 103 -10.67 -15.96 -17.96
N ASN A 104 -10.66 -16.83 -18.97
CA ASN A 104 -9.57 -16.91 -19.94
C ASN A 104 -9.46 -15.61 -20.76
N ASN A 105 -10.58 -15.08 -21.26
CA ASN A 105 -10.58 -13.80 -21.98
C ASN A 105 -10.02 -12.65 -21.11
N LEU A 106 -10.36 -12.60 -19.82
CA LEU A 106 -9.84 -11.59 -18.90
C LEU A 106 -8.33 -11.74 -18.66
N ARG A 107 -7.83 -12.98 -18.53
CA ARG A 107 -6.38 -13.23 -18.41
C ARG A 107 -5.63 -12.74 -19.64
N GLU A 108 -6.13 -13.04 -20.82
CA GLU A 108 -5.51 -12.61 -22.07
C GLU A 108 -5.54 -11.09 -22.27
N MET A 109 -6.65 -10.45 -21.88
CA MET A 109 -6.83 -9.00 -22.07
C MET A 109 -6.11 -8.14 -21.04
N ILE A 110 -5.91 -8.65 -19.81
CA ILE A 110 -5.44 -7.87 -18.66
C ILE A 110 -4.11 -8.41 -18.12
N LEU A 111 -4.02 -9.70 -17.80
CA LEU A 111 -2.81 -10.29 -17.20
C LEU A 111 -1.67 -10.42 -18.21
N TYR A 112 -1.92 -10.91 -19.42
CA TYR A 112 -0.85 -11.13 -20.41
C TYR A 112 -0.10 -9.86 -20.85
N PRO A 113 -0.77 -8.69 -21.04
CA PRO A 113 -0.05 -7.45 -21.28
C PRO A 113 0.87 -7.02 -20.13
N ILE A 114 0.52 -7.37 -18.89
CA ILE A 114 1.30 -7.04 -17.69
C ILE A 114 2.47 -8.03 -17.51
N ASP A 115 2.23 -9.33 -17.72
CA ASP A 115 3.24 -10.39 -17.54
C ASP A 115 4.23 -10.50 -18.72
N HIS A 116 3.83 -10.07 -19.92
CA HIS A 116 4.62 -10.21 -21.16
C HIS A 116 4.71 -8.92 -22.00
N PRO A 117 5.11 -7.78 -21.42
CA PRO A 117 5.15 -6.49 -22.12
C PRO A 117 6.04 -6.53 -23.37
N GLU A 118 7.14 -7.28 -23.35
CA GLU A 118 8.08 -7.39 -24.47
C GLU A 118 7.46 -8.02 -25.72
N LYS A 119 6.50 -8.93 -25.54
CA LYS A 119 5.79 -9.55 -26.68
C LYS A 119 4.84 -8.54 -27.30
N PHE A 120 4.11 -7.78 -26.48
CA PHE A 120 3.15 -6.78 -26.98
C PHE A 120 3.84 -5.67 -27.76
N GLU A 121 4.98 -5.16 -27.28
CA GLU A 121 5.79 -4.18 -28.02
C GLU A 121 6.31 -4.74 -29.34
N LYS A 122 6.86 -5.97 -29.33
CA LYS A 122 7.43 -6.60 -30.53
C LYS A 122 6.39 -6.82 -31.63
N PHE A 123 5.15 -7.10 -31.26
CA PHE A 123 4.05 -7.31 -32.21
C PHE A 123 3.23 -6.03 -32.48
N GLY A 124 3.61 -4.88 -31.91
CA GLY A 124 2.90 -3.62 -32.07
C GLY A 124 1.47 -3.65 -31.53
N MET A 125 1.19 -4.55 -30.58
CA MET A 125 -0.12 -4.71 -29.97
C MET A 125 -0.26 -3.73 -28.81
N SER A 126 -1.41 -3.05 -28.73
CA SER A 126 -1.73 -2.17 -27.61
C SER A 126 -2.65 -2.91 -26.62
N PRO A 127 -2.45 -2.73 -25.30
CA PRO A 127 -3.35 -3.29 -24.30
C PRO A 127 -4.78 -2.77 -24.52
N SER A 128 -5.77 -3.62 -24.21
CA SER A 128 -7.18 -3.27 -24.36
C SER A 128 -7.55 -2.04 -23.51
N ARG A 129 -8.41 -1.15 -24.04
CA ARG A 129 -8.72 0.13 -23.36
C ARG A 129 -9.65 0.00 -22.15
N GLY A 130 -10.28 -1.17 -21.96
CA GLY A 130 -11.19 -1.42 -20.85
C GLY A 130 -12.13 -2.59 -21.13
N VAL A 131 -12.69 -3.16 -20.06
CA VAL A 131 -13.65 -4.27 -20.09
C VAL A 131 -14.97 -3.81 -19.49
N LEU A 132 -16.08 -4.13 -20.16
CA LEU A 132 -17.44 -3.84 -19.68
C LEU A 132 -18.15 -5.15 -19.33
N PHE A 133 -18.45 -5.35 -18.05
CA PHE A 133 -19.31 -6.44 -17.60
C PHE A 133 -20.78 -6.03 -17.67
N TYR A 134 -21.60 -6.75 -18.44
CA TYR A 134 -23.05 -6.53 -18.53
C TYR A 134 -23.84 -7.82 -18.31
N GLY A 135 -25.07 -7.71 -17.81
CA GLY A 135 -25.97 -8.83 -17.56
C GLY A 135 -26.84 -8.65 -16.31
N PRO A 136 -27.82 -9.54 -16.08
CA PRO A 136 -28.75 -9.44 -14.94
C PRO A 136 -28.04 -9.45 -13.57
N PRO A 137 -28.65 -8.90 -12.52
CA PRO A 137 -28.06 -8.89 -11.18
C PRO A 137 -27.84 -10.33 -10.68
N GLY A 138 -26.79 -10.54 -9.89
CA GLY A 138 -26.46 -11.86 -9.32
C GLY A 138 -25.58 -12.78 -10.17
N CYS A 139 -25.18 -12.40 -11.39
CA CYS A 139 -24.33 -13.23 -12.27
C CYS A 139 -22.81 -13.10 -12.02
N GLY A 140 -22.36 -12.69 -10.83
CA GLY A 140 -20.93 -12.69 -10.48
C GLY A 140 -20.05 -11.62 -11.14
N LYS A 141 -20.61 -10.61 -11.83
CA LYS A 141 -19.84 -9.53 -12.49
C LYS A 141 -18.87 -8.79 -11.55
N THR A 142 -19.36 -8.39 -10.39
CA THR A 142 -18.53 -7.69 -9.38
C THR A 142 -17.49 -8.64 -8.78
N LEU A 143 -17.81 -9.92 -8.62
CA LEU A 143 -16.85 -10.93 -8.13
C LEU A 143 -15.72 -11.15 -9.13
N LEU A 144 -16.03 -11.24 -10.43
CA LEU A 144 -15.03 -11.32 -11.50
C LEU A 144 -14.09 -10.11 -11.49
N ALA A 145 -14.65 -8.89 -11.36
CA ALA A 145 -13.83 -7.68 -11.32
C ALA A 145 -12.91 -7.65 -10.09
N LYS A 146 -13.41 -8.09 -8.93
CA LYS A 146 -12.60 -8.24 -7.70
C LYS A 146 -11.50 -9.29 -7.86
N ALA A 147 -11.78 -10.44 -8.47
CA ALA A 147 -10.78 -11.48 -8.70
C ALA A 147 -9.65 -11.02 -9.64
N VAL A 148 -10.00 -10.34 -10.75
CA VAL A 148 -9.00 -9.73 -11.64
C VAL A 148 -8.10 -8.75 -10.89
N ALA A 149 -8.69 -7.86 -10.08
CA ALA A 149 -7.93 -6.89 -9.33
C ALA A 149 -6.99 -7.55 -8.30
N SER A 150 -7.45 -8.60 -7.62
CA SER A 150 -6.62 -9.39 -6.69
C SER A 150 -5.40 -10.01 -7.39
N GLU A 151 -5.63 -10.62 -8.56
CA GLU A 151 -4.61 -11.36 -9.31
C GLU A 151 -3.56 -10.43 -9.95
N CYS A 152 -3.98 -9.23 -10.37
CA CYS A 152 -3.07 -8.20 -10.85
C CYS A 152 -2.36 -7.43 -9.72
N SER A 153 -2.58 -7.78 -8.45
CA SER A 153 -2.15 -6.99 -7.29
C SER A 153 -2.51 -5.50 -7.42
N ALA A 154 -3.69 -5.24 -7.98
CA ALA A 154 -4.19 -3.91 -8.31
C ALA A 154 -5.28 -3.48 -7.33
N ASN A 155 -5.37 -2.17 -7.10
CA ASN A 155 -6.44 -1.58 -6.29
C ASN A 155 -7.78 -1.72 -7.00
N PHE A 156 -8.80 -2.21 -6.28
CA PHE A 156 -10.17 -2.23 -6.78
C PHE A 156 -10.91 -0.97 -6.30
N VAL A 157 -11.41 -0.20 -7.26
CA VAL A 157 -12.21 1.01 -7.02
C VAL A 157 -13.64 0.73 -7.50
N SER A 158 -14.63 0.86 -6.62
CA SER A 158 -16.06 0.68 -6.96
C SER A 158 -16.89 1.92 -6.72
#